data_AF-E2BQZ6-F1
#
_entry.id   AF-E2BQZ6-F1
#
_cell.length_a   1.000
_cell.length_b   1.000
_cell.length_c   1.000
_cell.angle_alpha   90.00
_cell.angle_beta   90.00
_cell.angle_gamma   90.00
#
_symmetry.space_group_name_H-M   'P 1'
#
loop_
_entity.id
_entity.type
_entity.pdbx_description
1 polymer ?
#
loop_
_entity_poly.entity_id
_entity_poly.type
_entity_poly.pdbx_seq_one_letter_code
_entity_poly.pdbx_strand_id
1 'polypeptide(L)'
;MIAAVLFVTSFLVPTKERVQVSSDYSHSRTTSFIYLASFVMHFGAQIWMTFVSGLSLYFALPRHTFGEVQRVLFPRYFTINACLSLTTLLIFVKHHPPHTWDTEIAIQVGGMSGAFFLELLIRLYLTPPLLRLIVLKNNLERTAGVGNEIGRHNTGPLKHCPHYLNIHHTFRRVHVYIAVGNMLTMACTVLHLHYIASKLCVL
;
A
#
# COMPACT_ATOMS: atom_id res chain seq x y z
N MET A 1 -2.74 -11.74 9.29
CA MET A 1 -1.83 -12.23 8.24
C MET A 1 -2.02 -13.71 7.91
N ILE A 2 -2.02 -14.63 8.89
CA ILE A 2 -2.22 -16.07 8.63
C ILE A 2 -3.47 -16.36 7.80
N ALA A 3 -4.64 -15.80 8.16
CA ALA A 3 -5.87 -15.98 7.39
C ALA A 3 -5.77 -15.45 5.95
N ALA A 4 -5.08 -14.33 5.72
CA ALA A 4 -4.87 -13.78 4.38
C ALA A 4 -3.90 -14.64 3.55
N VAL A 5 -2.86 -15.18 4.19
CA VAL A 5 -1.95 -16.16 3.56
C VAL A 5 -2.73 -17.40 3.16
N LEU A 6 -3.46 -18.01 4.10
CA LEU A 6 -4.27 -19.20 3.86
C LEU A 6 -5.27 -18.98 2.73
N PHE A 7 -5.94 -17.82 2.74
CA PHE A 7 -6.89 -17.42 1.70
C PHE A 7 -6.21 -17.29 0.33
N VAL A 8 -5.09 -16.57 0.21
CA VAL A 8 -4.38 -16.48 -1.08
C VAL A 8 -3.90 -17.86 -1.52
N THR A 9 -3.31 -18.65 -0.61
CA THR A 9 -2.83 -20.00 -0.94
C THR A 9 -3.93 -20.93 -1.41
N SER A 10 -5.17 -20.81 -0.92
CA SER A 10 -6.27 -21.65 -1.40
C SER A 10 -6.65 -21.39 -2.87
N PHE A 11 -6.38 -20.19 -3.39
CA PHE A 11 -6.55 -19.88 -4.82
C PHE A 11 -5.32 -20.26 -5.66
N LEU A 12 -4.16 -20.49 -5.03
CA LEU A 12 -2.93 -20.92 -5.69
C LEU A 12 -2.77 -22.44 -5.78
N VAL A 13 -3.38 -23.19 -4.87
CA VAL A 13 -3.35 -24.66 -4.88
C VAL A 13 -4.37 -25.18 -5.92
N PRO A 14 -3.95 -26.00 -6.90
CA PRO A 14 -4.88 -26.62 -7.82
C PRO A 14 -5.80 -27.58 -7.04
N THR A 15 -7.09 -27.25 -6.91
CA THR A 15 -8.07 -28.21 -6.42
C THR A 15 -8.19 -29.34 -7.44
N LYS A 16 -7.82 -30.56 -7.04
CA LYS A 16 -8.02 -31.78 -7.82
C LYS A 16 -9.49 -32.19 -7.78
N GLU A 17 -10.40 -31.30 -8.19
CA GLU A 17 -11.80 -31.66 -8.38
C GLU A 17 -12.04 -31.96 -9.86
N ARG A 18 -12.16 -33.26 -10.12
CA ARG A 18 -12.68 -33.84 -11.33
C ARG A 18 -14.16 -33.46 -11.45
N VAL A 19 -14.45 -32.30 -12.02
CA VAL A 19 -15.77 -32.00 -12.57
C VAL A 19 -15.59 -31.53 -14.00
N GLN A 20 -15.98 -32.42 -14.91
CA GLN A 20 -16.17 -32.17 -16.32
C GLN A 20 -17.37 -31.20 -16.48
N VAL A 21 -17.14 -29.93 -16.19
CA VAL A 21 -17.96 -28.83 -16.70
C VAL A 21 -17.09 -28.12 -17.71
N SER A 22 -17.46 -28.24 -18.97
CA SER A 22 -17.08 -27.35 -20.04
C SER A 22 -17.38 -25.92 -19.60
N SER A 23 -16.43 -25.28 -18.92
CA SER A 23 -16.47 -23.87 -18.61
C SER A 23 -15.81 -23.17 -19.77
N ASP A 24 -16.62 -22.79 -20.76
CA ASP A 24 -16.30 -21.62 -21.56
C ASP A 24 -16.00 -20.50 -20.57
N TYR A 25 -14.72 -20.18 -20.39
CA TYR A 25 -14.28 -18.96 -19.68
C TYR A 25 -14.69 -17.78 -20.55
N SER A 26 -16.00 -17.50 -20.60
CA SER A 26 -16.53 -16.30 -21.23
C SER A 26 -15.93 -15.12 -20.46
N HIS A 27 -15.09 -14.34 -21.14
CA HIS A 27 -14.56 -13.09 -20.65
C HIS A 27 -15.73 -12.17 -20.28
N SER A 28 -16.15 -12.22 -19.02
CA SER A 28 -17.20 -11.34 -18.52
C SER A 28 -16.65 -9.91 -18.55
N ARG A 29 -17.24 -9.06 -19.40
CA ARG A 29 -16.92 -7.63 -19.48
C ARG A 29 -16.92 -6.97 -18.09
N THR A 30 -17.82 -7.39 -17.21
CA THR A 30 -17.89 -6.94 -15.82
C THR A 30 -16.65 -7.33 -15.02
N THR A 31 -16.14 -8.55 -15.18
CA THR A 31 -14.94 -9.00 -14.49
C THR A 31 -13.69 -8.28 -14.98
N SER A 32 -13.55 -8.07 -16.29
CA SER A 32 -12.48 -7.24 -16.85
C SER A 32 -12.55 -5.80 -16.36
N PHE A 33 -13.76 -5.22 -16.29
CA PHE A 33 -13.98 -3.88 -15.74
C PHE A 33 -13.57 -3.80 -14.27
N ILE A 34 -14.00 -4.75 -13.42
CA ILE A 34 -13.65 -4.75 -12.00
C ILE A 34 -12.14 -4.91 -11.82
N TYR A 35 -11.49 -5.82 -12.55
CA TYR A 35 -10.05 -6.00 -12.52
C TYR A 35 -9.30 -4.72 -12.87
N LEU A 36 -9.64 -4.11 -14.01
CA LEU A 36 -8.98 -2.89 -14.47
C LEU A 36 -9.27 -1.73 -13.51
N ALA A 37 -10.52 -1.54 -13.09
CA ALA A 37 -10.91 -0.51 -12.14
C ALA A 37 -10.16 -0.65 -10.81
N SER A 38 -10.07 -1.86 -10.26
CA SER A 38 -9.32 -2.13 -9.04
C SER A 38 -7.85 -1.77 -9.19
N PHE A 39 -7.24 -2.20 -10.29
CA PHE A 39 -5.83 -1.91 -10.57
C PHE A 39 -5.56 -0.42 -10.73
N VAL A 40 -6.33 0.29 -11.58
CA VAL A 40 -6.08 1.72 -11.84
C VAL A 40 -6.39 2.59 -10.63
N MET A 41 -7.40 2.24 -9.82
CA MET A 41 -7.67 2.92 -8.55
C MET A 41 -6.51 2.71 -7.56
N HIS A 42 -5.97 1.48 -7.49
CA HIS A 42 -4.83 1.16 -6.62
C HIS A 42 -3.59 1.95 -7.02
N PHE A 43 -3.19 1.86 -8.29
CA PHE A 43 -2.06 2.60 -8.83
C PHE A 43 -2.24 4.12 -8.72
N GLY A 44 -3.42 4.63 -9.07
CA GLY A 44 -3.76 6.05 -8.96
C GLY A 44 -3.69 6.56 -7.52
N ALA A 45 -4.21 5.79 -6.56
CA ALA A 45 -4.11 6.13 -5.14
C ALA A 45 -2.66 6.21 -4.67
N GLN A 46 -1.79 5.29 -5.11
CA GLN A 46 -0.36 5.31 -4.76
C GLN A 46 0.34 6.58 -5.27
N ILE A 47 0.14 6.94 -6.54
CA ILE A 47 0.71 8.15 -7.14
C ILE A 47 0.19 9.40 -6.43
N TRP A 48 -1.14 9.47 -6.24
CA TRP A 48 -1.78 10.62 -5.61
C TRP A 48 -1.32 10.83 -4.17
N MET A 49 -1.37 9.77 -3.34
CA MET A 49 -1.03 9.89 -1.93
C MET A 49 0.45 10.22 -1.70
N THR A 50 1.34 9.63 -2.49
CA THR A 50 2.78 9.80 -2.30
C THR A 50 3.24 11.16 -2.82
N PHE A 51 2.95 11.47 -4.08
CA PHE A 51 3.57 12.60 -4.77
C PHE A 51 2.71 13.85 -4.70
N VAL A 52 1.40 13.73 -4.98
CA VAL A 52 0.53 14.91 -5.04
C VAL A 52 0.15 15.36 -3.64
N SER A 53 -0.56 14.52 -2.89
CA SER A 53 -1.05 14.84 -1.55
C SER A 53 0.10 14.96 -0.56
N GLY A 54 1.05 14.02 -0.54
CA GLY A 54 2.14 13.99 0.43
C GLY A 54 3.00 15.25 0.41
N LEU A 55 3.53 15.60 -0.77
CA LEU A 55 4.38 16.78 -0.95
C LEU A 55 3.60 18.08 -0.75
N SER A 56 2.41 18.20 -1.34
CA SER A 56 1.60 19.42 -1.22
C SER A 56 1.26 19.73 0.24
N LEU A 57 0.82 18.73 1.01
CA LEU A 57 0.47 18.93 2.41
C LEU A 57 1.69 19.21 3.29
N TYR A 58 2.84 18.60 2.98
CA TYR A 58 4.09 18.87 3.70
C TYR A 58 4.53 20.34 3.57
N PHE A 59 4.37 20.92 2.38
CA PHE A 59 4.75 22.31 2.10
C PHE A 59 3.64 23.33 2.40
N ALA A 60 2.39 22.90 2.57
CA ALA A 60 1.26 23.81 2.79
C ALA A 60 0.76 23.86 4.24
N LEU A 61 0.95 22.80 5.04
CA LEU A 61 0.37 22.70 6.38
C LEU A 61 1.41 22.82 7.50
N PRO A 62 1.02 23.38 8.66
CA PRO A 62 1.78 23.25 9.89
C PRO A 62 2.04 21.77 10.20
N ARG A 63 3.25 21.45 10.70
CA ARG A 63 3.70 20.05 10.88
C ARG A 63 2.78 19.21 11.77
N HIS A 64 2.17 19.79 12.80
CA HIS A 64 1.16 19.08 13.61
C HIS A 64 -0.10 18.76 12.82
N THR A 65 -0.65 19.73 12.08
CA THR A 65 -1.83 19.55 11.23
C THR A 65 -1.56 18.49 10.15
N PHE A 66 -0.38 18.53 9.52
CA PHE A 66 0.02 17.50 8.57
C PHE A 66 0.05 16.11 9.21
N GLY A 67 0.61 15.99 10.43
CA GLY A 67 0.61 14.74 11.19
C GLY A 67 -0.80 14.21 11.48
N GLU A 68 -1.75 15.08 11.82
CA GLU A 68 -3.15 14.69 12.03
C GLU A 68 -3.82 14.21 10.73
N VAL A 69 -3.51 14.85 9.59
CA VAL A 69 -3.97 14.37 8.28
C VAL A 69 -3.41 12.97 7.98
N GLN A 70 -2.12 12.74 8.25
CA GLN A 70 -1.51 11.42 8.09
C GLN A 70 -2.19 10.35 8.96
N ARG A 71 -2.59 10.70 10.19
CA ARG A 71 -3.30 9.76 11.09
C ARG A 71 -4.61 9.27 10.52
N VAL A 72 -5.31 10.10 9.76
CA VAL A 72 -6.58 9.75 9.13
C VAL A 72 -6.34 9.01 7.81
N LEU A 73 -5.41 9.52 6.98
CA LEU A 73 -5.22 8.99 5.63
C LEU A 73 -4.47 7.66 5.59
N PHE A 74 -3.41 7.48 6.38
CA PHE A 74 -2.57 6.27 6.31
C PHE A 74 -3.36 4.98 6.52
N PRO A 75 -4.17 4.81 7.58
CA PRO A 75 -4.92 3.57 7.77
C PRO A 75 -5.96 3.34 6.66
N ARG A 76 -6.57 4.40 6.11
CA ARG A 76 -7.55 4.29 5.02
C ARG A 76 -6.87 3.89 3.72
N TYR A 77 -5.77 4.56 3.39
CA TYR A 77 -4.95 4.32 2.22
C TYR A 77 -4.47 2.87 2.15
N PHE A 78 -3.77 2.39 3.19
CA PHE A 78 -3.25 1.02 3.16
C PHE A 78 -4.34 -0.05 3.23
N THR A 79 -5.51 0.25 3.81
CA THR A 79 -6.67 -0.67 3.75
C THR A 79 -7.25 -0.76 2.35
N ILE A 80 -7.54 0.38 1.71
CA ILE A 80 -8.11 0.42 0.36
C ILE A 80 -7.14 -0.25 -0.62
N ASN A 81 -5.85 0.10 -0.57
CA ASN A 81 -4.84 -0.49 -1.44
C ASN A 81 -4.74 -2.01 -1.26
N ALA A 82 -4.67 -2.51 -0.03
CA ALA A 82 -4.62 -3.96 0.21
C ALA A 82 -5.87 -4.68 -0.35
N CYS A 83 -7.06 -4.08 -0.20
CA CYS A 83 -8.29 -4.63 -0.77
C CYS A 83 -8.25 -4.65 -2.30
N LEU A 84 -7.89 -3.54 -2.94
CA LEU A 84 -7.82 -3.43 -4.40
C LEU A 84 -6.72 -4.33 -4.99
N SER A 85 -5.56 -4.42 -4.34
CA SER A 85 -4.48 -5.32 -4.71
C SER A 85 -4.92 -6.77 -4.64
N LEU A 86 -5.66 -7.16 -3.59
CA LEU A 86 -6.21 -8.50 -3.45
C LEU A 86 -7.24 -8.80 -4.55
N THR A 87 -8.17 -7.89 -4.82
CA THR A 87 -9.16 -8.05 -5.90
C THR A 87 -8.49 -8.27 -7.24
N THR A 88 -7.47 -7.46 -7.55
CA THR A 88 -6.68 -7.57 -8.79
C THR A 88 -5.98 -8.93 -8.87
N LEU A 89 -5.31 -9.36 -7.80
CA LEU A 89 -4.62 -10.65 -7.71
C LEU A 89 -5.58 -11.84 -7.91
N LEU A 90 -6.72 -11.85 -7.21
CA LEU A 90 -7.68 -12.95 -7.28
C LEU A 90 -8.26 -13.11 -8.69
N ILE A 91 -8.62 -11.99 -9.33
CA ILE A 91 -9.15 -12.04 -10.70
C ILE A 91 -8.04 -12.50 -11.65
N PHE A 92 -6.80 -12.03 -11.48
CA PHE A 92 -5.68 -12.42 -12.33
C PHE A 92 -5.37 -13.91 -12.25
N VAL A 93 -5.25 -14.48 -11.05
CA VAL A 93 -5.00 -15.91 -10.81
C VAL A 93 -6.17 -16.76 -11.33
N LYS A 94 -7.41 -16.28 -11.18
CA LYS A 94 -8.58 -17.00 -11.73
C LYS A 94 -8.56 -17.09 -13.25
N HIS A 95 -8.01 -16.08 -13.95
CA HIS A 95 -7.87 -16.10 -15.42
C HIS A 95 -6.59 -16.80 -15.89
N HIS A 96 -5.61 -17.01 -15.01
CA HIS A 96 -4.38 -17.73 -15.32
C HIS A 96 -4.21 -18.90 -14.33
N PRO A 97 -4.86 -20.04 -14.58
CA PRO A 97 -4.75 -21.21 -13.71
C PRO A 97 -3.29 -21.65 -13.50
N PRO A 98 -2.92 -22.21 -12.33
CA PRO A 98 -1.52 -22.55 -12.02
C PRO A 98 -0.81 -23.44 -13.05
N HIS A 99 -1.55 -24.29 -13.77
CA HIS A 99 -1.00 -25.16 -14.81
C HIS A 99 -0.64 -24.43 -16.10
N THR A 100 -1.10 -23.18 -16.29
CA THR A 100 -0.80 -22.35 -17.47
C THR A 100 0.28 -21.30 -17.20
N TRP A 101 0.92 -21.33 -16.03
CA TRP A 101 1.89 -20.32 -15.65
C TRP A 101 3.19 -20.49 -16.43
N ASP A 102 3.55 -19.46 -17.17
CA ASP A 102 4.91 -19.24 -17.64
C ASP A 102 5.67 -18.31 -16.66
N THR A 103 6.91 -17.97 -17.00
CA THR A 103 7.73 -17.06 -16.19
C THR A 103 7.11 -15.67 -16.08
N GLU A 104 6.44 -15.16 -17.12
CA GLU A 104 5.82 -13.83 -17.12
C GLU A 104 4.67 -13.79 -16.11
N ILE A 105 3.74 -14.75 -16.18
CA ILE A 105 2.61 -14.88 -15.27
C ILE A 105 3.08 -15.11 -13.83
N ALA A 106 4.08 -15.95 -13.62
CA ALA A 106 4.63 -16.20 -12.29
C ALA A 106 5.21 -14.91 -11.65
N ILE A 107 5.91 -14.08 -12.43
CA ILE A 107 6.42 -12.78 -11.98
C ILE A 107 5.26 -11.84 -11.62
N GLN A 108 4.20 -11.79 -12.43
CA GLN A 108 3.03 -10.94 -12.14
C GLN A 108 2.32 -11.36 -10.84
N VAL A 109 2.05 -12.66 -10.68
CA VAL A 109 1.42 -13.19 -9.46
C VAL A 109 2.30 -12.94 -8.24
N GLY A 110 3.61 -13.16 -8.35
CA GLY A 110 4.57 -12.88 -7.28
C GLY A 110 4.60 -11.40 -6.90
N GLY A 111 4.65 -10.50 -7.88
CA GLY A 111 4.66 -9.05 -7.68
C GLY A 111 3.38 -8.54 -7.01
N MET A 112 2.21 -8.95 -7.50
CA MET A 112 0.93 -8.57 -6.90
C MET A 112 0.73 -9.16 -5.50
N SER A 113 1.17 -10.41 -5.28
CA SER A 113 1.14 -11.02 -3.94
C SER A 113 2.03 -10.26 -2.97
N GLY A 114 3.25 -9.93 -3.40
CA GLY A 114 4.20 -9.13 -2.63
C GLY A 114 3.62 -7.75 -2.26
N ALA A 115 3.01 -7.06 -3.23
CA ALA A 115 2.34 -5.78 -2.99
C ALA A 115 1.23 -5.90 -1.95
N PHE A 116 0.31 -6.86 -2.12
CA PHE A 116 -0.79 -7.11 -1.20
C PHE A 116 -0.31 -7.38 0.23
N PHE A 117 0.64 -8.31 0.41
CA PHE A 117 1.12 -8.66 1.75
C PHE A 117 1.89 -7.53 2.41
N LEU A 118 2.67 -6.77 1.64
CA LEU A 118 3.41 -5.64 2.18
C LEU A 118 2.49 -4.50 2.61
N GLU A 119 1.47 -4.17 1.81
CA GLU A 119 0.43 -3.19 2.19
C GLU A 119 -0.35 -3.63 3.43
N LEU A 120 -0.74 -4.91 3.50
CA LEU A 120 -1.41 -5.46 4.66
C LEU A 120 -0.51 -5.44 5.91
N LEU A 121 0.78 -5.76 5.77
CA LEU A 121 1.76 -5.68 6.84
C LEU A 121 1.92 -4.24 7.33
N ILE A 122 2.10 -3.29 6.41
CA ILE A 122 2.19 -1.87 6.75
C ILE A 122 0.93 -1.43 7.50
N ARG A 123 -0.26 -1.82 7.01
CA ARG A 123 -1.54 -1.48 7.63
C ARG A 123 -1.69 -2.02 9.04
N LEU A 124 -1.30 -3.27 9.27
CA LEU A 124 -1.54 -3.99 10.53
C LEU A 124 -0.45 -3.77 11.57
N TYR A 125 0.82 -3.63 11.16
CA TYR A 125 1.96 -3.64 12.08
C TYR A 125 2.77 -2.35 12.12
N LEU A 126 2.85 -1.59 11.02
CA LEU A 126 3.64 -0.34 11.00
C LEU A 126 2.78 0.91 11.22
N THR A 127 1.56 0.92 10.69
CA THR A 127 0.66 2.07 10.80
C THR A 127 0.26 2.33 12.27
N PRO A 128 -0.21 1.33 13.06
CA PRO A 128 -0.61 1.59 14.44
C PRO A 128 0.47 2.23 15.35
N PRO A 129 1.72 1.73 15.39
CA PRO A 129 2.77 2.39 16.18
C PRO A 129 3.13 3.77 15.62
N LEU A 130 3.13 3.97 14.30
CA LEU A 130 3.35 5.30 13.72
C LEU A 130 2.32 6.30 14.25
N LEU A 131 1.03 5.94 14.25
CA LEU A 131 -0.03 6.84 14.72
C LEU A 131 0.16 7.24 16.18
N ARG A 132 0.53 6.28 17.04
CA ARG A 132 0.84 6.54 18.45
C ARG A 132 2.02 7.51 18.61
N LEU A 133 3.08 7.30 17.83
CA LEU A 133 4.27 8.15 17.85
C LEU A 133 3.96 9.58 17.37
N ILE A 134 3.06 9.76 16.38
CA ILE A 134 2.59 11.08 15.95
C ILE A 134 1.93 11.81 17.12
N VAL A 135 1.01 11.15 17.84
CA VAL A 135 0.32 11.77 18.99
C VAL A 135 1.30 12.16 20.08
N LEU A 136 2.15 11.22 20.48
CA LEU A 136 3.10 11.43 21.57
C LEU A 136 4.08 12.56 21.23
N LYS A 137 4.65 12.55 20.02
CA LYS A 137 5.55 13.59 19.53
C LYS A 137 4.84 14.95 19.49
N ASN A 138 3.64 15.03 18.91
CA ASN A 138 2.90 16.29 18.77
C ASN A 138 2.53 16.89 20.13
N ASN A 139 2.20 16.06 21.13
CA ASN A 139 1.90 16.52 22.49
C ASN A 139 3.13 17.15 23.15
N LEU A 140 4.29 16.50 23.09
CA LEU A 140 5.55 17.05 23.63
C LEU A 140 5.98 18.34 22.94
N GLU A 141 5.82 18.40 21.62
CA GLU A 141 6.12 19.59 20.83
C GLU A 141 5.19 20.75 21.19
N ARG A 142 3.89 20.48 21.38
CA ARG A 142 2.91 21.48 21.80
C ARG A 142 3.21 22.04 23.19
N THR A 143 3.59 21.21 24.16
CA THR A 143 3.97 21.67 25.50
C THR A 143 5.24 22.53 25.49
N ALA A 144 6.12 22.32 24.52
CA ALA A 144 7.35 23.09 24.33
C ALA A 144 7.18 24.30 23.39
N GLY A 145 5.98 24.55 22.87
CA GLY A 145 5.69 25.68 21.97
C GLY A 145 6.28 25.55 20.55
N VAL A 146 6.57 24.34 20.07
CA VAL A 146 7.13 24.07 18.73
C VAL A 146 6.22 23.18 17.88
N GLY A 147 6.51 23.01 16.59
CA GLY A 147 5.80 22.08 15.70
C GLY A 147 4.73 22.71 14.79
N ASN A 148 4.64 24.04 14.78
CA ASN A 148 3.77 24.79 13.86
C ASN A 148 4.50 25.28 12.60
N GLU A 149 5.79 24.98 12.46
CA GLU A 149 6.53 25.28 11.24
C GLU A 149 5.98 24.50 10.02
N ILE A 150 6.13 25.11 8.84
CA ILE A 150 5.67 24.58 7.55
C ILE A 150 6.89 24.18 6.73
N GLY A 151 6.86 22.99 6.10
CA GLY A 151 7.91 22.52 5.19
C GLY A 151 9.31 22.33 5.79
N ARG A 152 9.45 22.47 7.11
CA ARG A 152 10.73 22.33 7.83
C ARG A 152 10.50 21.68 9.18
N HIS A 153 11.58 21.27 9.82
CA HIS A 153 11.56 20.78 11.19
C HIS A 153 12.44 21.67 12.06
N ASN A 154 11.88 22.20 13.15
CA ASN A 154 12.64 22.93 14.16
C ASN A 154 12.41 22.29 15.53
N THR A 155 13.46 21.76 16.15
CA THR A 155 13.42 21.15 17.48
C THR A 155 13.38 22.18 18.61
N GLY A 156 13.89 23.40 18.38
CA GLY A 156 13.94 24.47 19.37
C GLY A 156 14.44 23.99 20.74
N PRO A 157 13.71 24.24 21.85
CA PRO A 157 14.13 23.87 23.21
C PRO A 157 14.20 22.35 23.42
N LEU A 158 13.52 21.54 22.60
CA LEU A 158 13.53 20.07 22.71
C LEU A 158 14.82 19.43 22.20
N LYS A 159 15.74 20.19 21.61
CA LYS A 159 17.03 19.68 21.11
C LYS A 159 17.85 18.96 22.18
N HIS A 160 17.70 19.34 23.45
CA HIS A 160 18.43 18.74 24.57
C HIS A 160 17.60 17.73 25.38
N CYS A 161 16.38 17.40 24.95
CA CYS A 161 15.52 16.45 25.65
C CYS A 161 15.74 15.02 25.08
N PRO A 162 16.42 14.11 25.80
CA PRO A 162 16.74 12.78 25.27
C PRO A 162 15.48 11.94 25.01
N HIS A 163 14.46 12.10 25.86
CA HIS A 163 13.17 11.43 25.73
C HIS A 163 12.48 11.78 24.40
N TYR A 164 12.40 13.08 24.08
CA TYR A 164 11.84 13.55 22.82
C TYR A 164 12.64 13.05 21.61
N LEU A 165 13.97 13.13 21.66
CA LEU A 165 14.82 12.67 20.56
C LEU A 165 14.60 11.18 20.27
N ASN A 166 14.51 10.34 21.30
CA ASN A 166 14.25 8.92 21.11
C ASN A 166 12.89 8.65 20.43
N ILE A 167 11.84 9.39 20.83
CA ILE A 167 10.51 9.32 20.19
C ILE A 167 10.59 9.79 18.73
N HIS A 168 11.27 10.91 18.47
CA HIS A 168 11.41 11.44 17.12
C HIS A 168 12.18 10.48 16.21
N HIS A 169 13.29 9.91 16.67
CA HIS A 169 14.05 8.91 15.93
C HIS A 169 13.22 7.67 15.62
N THR A 170 12.47 7.16 16.61
CA THR A 170 11.59 6.01 16.42
C THR A 170 10.48 6.32 15.41
N PHE A 171 9.84 7.49 15.53
CA PHE A 171 8.87 7.98 14.55
C PHE A 171 9.46 7.99 13.14
N ARG A 172 10.63 8.62 12.96
CA ARG A 172 11.28 8.74 11.65
C ARG A 172 11.63 7.37 11.07
N ARG A 173 12.14 6.46 11.89
CA ARG A 173 12.48 5.10 11.46
C ARG A 173 11.24 4.34 10.97
N VAL A 174 10.17 4.33 11.74
CA VAL A 174 8.91 3.67 11.33
C VAL A 174 8.34 4.32 10.07
N HIS A 175 8.35 5.66 10.00
CA HIS A 175 7.88 6.40 8.84
C HIS A 175 8.67 6.06 7.57
N VAL A 176 10.01 5.97 7.66
CA VAL A 176 10.87 5.56 6.55
C VAL A 176 10.59 4.12 6.12
N TYR A 177 10.39 3.19 7.05
CA TYR A 177 10.01 1.81 6.69
C TYR A 177 8.68 1.74 5.94
N ILE A 178 7.69 2.53 6.35
CA ILE A 178 6.41 2.64 5.63
C ILE A 178 6.62 3.23 4.23
N ALA A 179 7.41 4.31 4.11
CA ALA A 179 7.68 4.95 2.84
C ALA A 179 8.41 4.01 1.86
N VAL A 180 9.45 3.31 2.32
CA VAL A 180 10.17 2.30 1.52
C VAL A 180 9.25 1.17 1.10
N GLY A 181 8.43 0.66 2.03
CA GLY A 181 7.47 -0.39 1.72
C GLY A 181 6.45 0.04 0.65
N ASN A 182 5.97 1.28 0.73
CA ASN A 182 5.09 1.87 -0.28
C ASN A 182 5.78 2.06 -1.64
N MET A 183 7.06 2.44 -1.68
CA MET A 183 7.81 2.52 -2.94
C MET A 183 7.99 1.14 -3.57
N LEU A 184 8.19 0.11 -2.76
CA LEU A 184 8.33 -1.26 -3.23
C LEU A 184 7.01 -1.79 -3.82
N THR A 185 5.86 -1.50 -3.19
CA THR A 185 4.56 -1.86 -3.75
C THR A 185 4.23 -1.09 -5.02
N MET A 186 4.67 0.17 -5.12
CA MET A 186 4.58 0.95 -6.36
C MET A 186 5.44 0.35 -7.48
N ALA A 187 6.62 -0.18 -7.19
CA ALA A 187 7.42 -0.87 -8.20
C ALA A 187 6.68 -2.11 -8.74
N CYS A 188 6.00 -2.87 -7.86
CA CYS A 188 5.17 -4.00 -8.27
C CYS A 188 3.97 -3.58 -9.15
N THR A 189 3.28 -2.48 -8.81
CA THR A 189 2.16 -1.99 -9.62
C THR A 189 2.61 -1.41 -10.95
N VAL A 190 3.78 -0.77 -11.03
CA VAL A 190 4.40 -0.35 -12.30
C VAL A 190 4.77 -1.56 -13.17
N LEU A 191 5.33 -2.61 -12.58
CA LEU A 191 5.61 -3.86 -13.28
C LEU A 191 4.33 -4.47 -13.85
N HIS A 192 3.22 -4.41 -13.11
CA HIS A 192 1.93 -4.89 -13.59
C HIS A 192 1.29 -3.96 -14.63
N LEU A 193 1.48 -2.64 -14.51
CA LEU A 193 1.07 -1.67 -15.52
C LEU A 193 1.73 -1.97 -16.86
N HIS A 194 3.05 -2.25 -16.84
CA HIS A 194 3.81 -2.60 -18.03
C HIS A 194 3.28 -3.88 -18.69
N TYR A 195 2.93 -4.88 -17.89
CA TYR A 195 2.30 -6.11 -18.39
C TYR A 195 0.93 -5.84 -19.02
N ILE A 196 0.04 -5.10 -18.35
CA ILE A 196 -1.26 -4.77 -18.93
C ILE A 196 -1.07 -4.00 -20.26
N ALA A 197 -0.15 -3.04 -20.28
CA ALA A 197 0.16 -2.27 -21.48
C ALA A 197 0.68 -3.15 -22.64
N SER A 198 1.47 -4.21 -22.37
CA SER A 198 1.97 -5.10 -23.42
C SER A 198 0.88 -6.02 -24.00
N LYS A 199 -0.23 -6.24 -23.29
CA LYS A 199 -1.38 -7.03 -23.74
C LYS A 199 -2.53 -6.18 -24.29
N LEU A 200 -2.48 -4.85 -24.10
CA LEU A 200 -3.45 -3.92 -24.68
C LEU A 200 -3.14 -3.71 -26.17
N CYS A 201 -3.99 -4.24 -27.04
CA CYS A 201 -3.98 -3.92 -28.47
C CYS A 201 -4.76 -2.61 -28.67
N VAL A 202 -4.08 -1.48 -28.49
CA VAL A 202 -4.65 -0.12 -28.68
C VAL A 202 -3.97 0.61 -29.85
N LEU A 203 -2.85 0.08 -30.35
CA LEU A 203 -2.06 0.62 -31.47
C LEU A 203 -1.76 -0.50 -32.46
#